data_AF-A0A2J6I281-F1
#
_entry.id   AF-A0A2J6I281-F1
#
_cell.length_a   1.000
_cell.length_b   1.000
_cell.length_c   1.000
_cell.angle_alpha   90.00
_cell.angle_beta   90.00
_cell.angle_gamma   90.00
#
_symmetry.space_group_name_H-M   'P 1'
#
loop_
_entity.id
_entity.type
_entity.pdbx_description
1 polymer ?
#
loop_
_entity_poly.entity_id
_entity_poly.type
_entity_poly.pdbx_seq_one_letter_code
_entity_poly.pdbx_strand_id
1 'polypeptide(L)'
;MKKKIYNILLIITSLIGYLEWGQTNSQFLFQMETDIIFKLFTDTTSIIHPLIIIPLAGQILLLISLFQAEPGKWLSFIGIGSIGILFLLVLLAGVLSMNFKIILSSSPFLIISFFCIKLHIKKI
;
A
#
# COMPACT_ATOMS: atom_id res chain seq x y z
N MET A 1 -9.05 13.56 14.42
CA MET A 1 -9.60 12.18 14.32
C MET A 1 -9.79 11.71 12.87
N LYS A 2 -10.45 12.47 11.98
CA LYS A 2 -10.69 12.06 10.58
C LYS A 2 -9.44 11.56 9.84
N LYS A 3 -8.33 12.30 9.89
CA LYS A 3 -7.04 11.92 9.27
C LYS A 3 -6.53 10.54 9.74
N LYS A 4 -6.67 10.22 11.04
CA LYS A 4 -6.25 8.92 11.59
C LYS A 4 -7.08 7.77 11.01
N ILE A 5 -8.40 7.97 10.87
CA ILE A 5 -9.29 6.98 10.26
C ILE A 5 -8.86 6.69 8.81
N TYR A 6 -8.57 7.74 8.02
CA TYR A 6 -8.06 7.55 6.66
C TYR A 6 -6.73 6.80 6.63
N ASN A 7 -5.79 7.12 7.53
CA ASN A 7 -4.50 6.40 7.57
C ASN A 7 -4.67 4.94 7.99
N ILE A 8 -5.59 4.63 8.92
CA ILE A 8 -5.94 3.23 9.25
C ILE A 8 -6.53 2.52 8.04
N LEU A 9 -7.49 3.16 7.34
CA LEU A 9 -8.09 2.60 6.13
C LEU A 9 -7.05 2.38 5.03
N LEU A 10 -6.07 3.28 4.88
CA LEU A 10 -4.97 3.13 3.93
C LEU A 10 -4.11 1.92 4.27
N ILE A 11 -3.77 1.70 5.54
CA ILE A 11 -2.99 0.52 5.98
C ILE A 11 -3.78 -0.76 5.72
N ILE A 12 -5.07 -0.80 6.09
CA ILE A 12 -5.90 -1.98 5.86
C ILE A 12 -6.02 -2.26 4.36
N THR A 13 -6.30 -1.24 3.56
CA THR A 13 -6.47 -1.42 2.12
C THR A 13 -5.17 -1.66 1.36
N SER A 14 -4.01 -1.31 1.92
CA SER A 14 -2.72 -1.70 1.35
C SER A 14 -2.44 -3.20 1.51
N LEU A 15 -3.04 -3.86 2.49
CA LEU A 15 -2.82 -5.29 2.79
C LEU A 15 -3.70 -6.23 1.95
N ILE A 16 -4.87 -5.76 1.53
CA ILE A 16 -5.87 -6.57 0.79
C ILE A 16 -5.63 -6.63 -0.72
N GLY A 17 -4.61 -5.92 -1.24
CA GLY A 17 -4.28 -5.97 -2.67
C GLY A 17 -3.99 -7.41 -3.10
N TYR A 18 -4.49 -7.81 -4.27
CA TYR A 18 -4.33 -9.15 -4.80
C TYR A 18 -3.50 -9.11 -6.08
N LEU A 19 -2.57 -10.06 -6.21
CA LEU A 19 -1.71 -10.21 -7.36
C LEU A 19 -1.77 -11.64 -7.88
N GLU A 20 -1.90 -11.77 -9.19
CA GLU A 20 -1.72 -13.03 -9.92
C GLU A 20 -0.57 -12.82 -10.93
N TRP A 21 0.36 -13.78 -11.00
CA TRP A 21 1.44 -13.76 -11.98
C TRP A 21 1.84 -15.17 -12.40
N GLY A 22 2.33 -15.31 -13.62
CA GLY A 22 2.49 -16.64 -14.23
C GLY A 22 1.14 -17.36 -14.36
N GLN A 23 1.17 -18.68 -14.54
CA GLN A 23 -0.05 -19.47 -14.76
C GLN A 23 -0.69 -19.96 -13.46
N THR A 24 0.07 -20.03 -12.36
CA THR A 24 -0.35 -20.72 -11.13
C THR A 24 -0.12 -19.92 -9.86
N ASN A 25 0.57 -18.76 -9.92
CA ASN A 25 0.89 -18.02 -8.70
C ASN A 25 -0.14 -16.91 -8.48
N SER A 26 -0.67 -16.88 -7.27
CA SER A 26 -1.49 -15.78 -6.80
C SER A 26 -1.33 -15.62 -5.31
N GLN A 27 -1.18 -14.38 -4.84
CA GLN A 27 -1.08 -14.07 -3.43
C GLN A 27 -1.72 -12.71 -3.13
N PHE A 28 -2.22 -12.55 -1.91
CA PHE A 28 -2.52 -11.25 -1.37
C PHE A 28 -1.25 -10.54 -0.89
N LEU A 29 -1.26 -9.21 -0.88
CA LEU A 29 -0.11 -8.42 -0.44
C LEU A 29 0.27 -8.72 1.02
N PHE A 30 -0.69 -8.93 1.92
CA PHE A 30 -0.37 -9.33 3.30
C PHE A 30 0.41 -10.66 3.36
N GLN A 31 0.13 -11.62 2.46
CA GLN A 31 0.85 -12.90 2.40
C GLN A 31 2.28 -12.67 1.89
N MET A 32 2.42 -11.85 0.84
CA MET A 32 3.73 -11.48 0.32
C MET A 32 4.57 -10.73 1.37
N GLU A 33 3.95 -9.83 2.14
CA GLU A 33 4.62 -9.11 3.24
C GLU A 33 5.06 -10.05 4.34
N THR A 34 4.25 -11.04 4.74
CA THR A 34 4.69 -12.05 5.69
C THR A 34 5.87 -12.87 5.16
N ASP A 35 5.84 -13.24 3.87
CA ASP A 35 6.95 -13.96 3.23
C ASP A 35 8.23 -13.11 3.23
N ILE A 36 8.11 -11.81 2.96
CA ILE A 36 9.21 -10.86 3.03
C ILE A 36 9.77 -10.75 4.46
N ILE A 37 8.90 -10.67 5.47
CA ILE A 37 9.33 -10.60 6.87
C ILE A 37 10.11 -11.86 7.26
N PHE A 38 9.66 -13.05 6.87
CA PHE A 38 10.42 -14.28 7.12
C PHE A 38 11.74 -14.30 6.37
N LYS A 39 11.74 -13.90 5.08
CA LYS A 39 12.95 -13.86 4.27
C LYS A 39 13.99 -12.89 4.81
N LEU A 40 13.60 -11.81 5.50
CA LEU A 40 14.56 -10.88 6.10
C LEU A 40 15.56 -11.59 7.04
N PHE A 41 15.11 -12.67 7.69
CA PHE A 41 15.93 -13.46 8.61
C PHE A 41 16.63 -14.67 7.97
N THR A 42 16.28 -15.04 6.72
CA THR A 42 16.83 -16.25 6.06
C THR A 42 17.62 -15.96 4.79
N ASP A 43 17.20 -14.97 3.99
CA ASP A 43 17.85 -14.55 2.75
C ASP A 43 17.49 -13.10 2.39
N THR A 44 18.26 -12.16 2.95
CA THR A 44 18.05 -10.72 2.78
C THR A 44 18.30 -10.25 1.34
N THR A 45 19.12 -10.96 0.55
CA THR A 45 19.49 -10.50 -0.81
C THR A 45 18.31 -10.54 -1.78
N SER A 46 17.42 -11.53 -1.61
CA SER A 46 16.23 -11.74 -2.44
C SER A 46 15.14 -10.67 -2.28
N ILE A 47 15.27 -9.78 -1.28
CA ILE A 47 14.24 -8.82 -0.86
C ILE A 47 14.64 -7.38 -1.19
N ILE A 48 15.89 -7.16 -1.60
CA ILE A 48 16.41 -5.83 -1.93
C ILE A 48 15.89 -5.42 -3.32
N HIS A 49 14.63 -5.04 -3.36
CA HIS A 49 13.96 -4.52 -4.54
C HIS A 49 13.20 -3.23 -4.17
N PRO A 50 13.29 -2.16 -4.99
CA PRO A 50 12.61 -0.90 -4.71
C PRO A 50 11.09 -1.05 -4.51
N LEU A 51 10.43 -1.90 -5.32
CA LEU A 51 8.99 -2.17 -5.19
C LEU A 51 8.60 -3.00 -3.96
N ILE A 52 9.58 -3.48 -3.18
CA ILE A 52 9.35 -4.12 -1.88
C ILE A 52 9.62 -3.09 -0.77
N ILE A 53 10.82 -2.51 -0.78
CA ILE A 53 11.30 -1.64 0.31
C ILE A 53 10.50 -0.34 0.38
N ILE A 54 10.24 0.32 -0.76
CA ILE A 54 9.58 1.63 -0.80
C ILE A 54 8.14 1.52 -0.26
N PRO A 55 7.29 0.57 -0.73
CA PRO A 55 5.93 0.41 -0.19
C PRO A 55 5.91 0.01 1.29
N LEU A 56 6.81 -0.89 1.73
CA LEU A 56 6.92 -1.27 3.15
C LEU A 56 7.31 -0.09 4.03
N ALA A 57 8.29 0.70 3.61
CA ALA A 57 8.64 1.94 4.30
C ALA A 57 7.43 2.89 4.35
N GLY A 58 6.68 2.99 3.25
CA GLY A 58 5.43 3.74 3.19
C GLY A 58 4.40 3.34 4.24
N GLN A 59 4.17 2.03 4.41
CA GLN A 59 3.27 1.51 5.43
C GLN A 59 3.76 1.84 6.84
N ILE A 60 5.06 1.74 7.10
CA ILE A 60 5.67 2.13 8.38
C ILE A 60 5.44 3.63 8.65
N LEU A 61 5.62 4.50 7.65
CA LEU A 61 5.35 5.93 7.80
C LEU A 61 3.87 6.21 8.11
N LEU A 62 2.95 5.51 7.46
CA LEU A 62 1.52 5.61 7.78
C LEU A 62 1.22 5.11 9.20
N LEU A 63 1.85 4.02 9.65
CA LEU A 63 1.72 3.53 11.02
C LEU A 63 2.24 4.55 12.05
N ILE A 64 3.43 5.12 11.83
CA ILE A 64 4.01 6.16 12.70
C ILE A 64 3.06 7.36 12.80
N SER A 65 2.40 7.74 11.69
CA SER A 65 1.48 8.87 11.66
C SER A 65 0.26 8.70 12.60
N LEU A 66 -0.11 7.46 12.95
CA LEU A 66 -1.25 7.20 13.83
C LEU A 66 -0.97 7.59 15.29
N PHE A 67 0.31 7.55 15.70
CA PHE A 67 0.76 7.90 17.05
C PHE A 67 0.96 9.41 17.23
N GLN A 68 0.94 10.20 16.16
CA GLN A 68 0.98 11.66 16.24
C GLN A 68 -0.36 12.22 16.75
N ALA A 69 -0.35 13.31 17.52
CA ALA A 69 -1.57 13.99 17.96
C ALA A 69 -2.45 14.38 16.74
N GLU A 70 -1.80 14.94 15.72
CA GLU A 70 -2.35 15.09 14.38
C GLU A 70 -1.43 14.44 13.34
N PRO A 71 -1.94 13.58 12.44
CA PRO A 71 -1.13 13.03 11.36
C PRO A 71 -0.53 14.13 10.49
N GLY A 72 0.80 14.13 10.39
CA GLY A 72 1.54 15.08 9.58
C GLY A 72 1.23 14.91 8.08
N LYS A 73 1.05 16.04 7.38
CA LYS A 73 0.75 16.04 5.93
C LYS A 73 1.84 15.33 5.11
N TRP A 74 3.10 15.61 5.41
CA TRP A 74 4.23 15.07 4.66
C TRP A 74 4.41 13.58 4.91
N LEU A 75 4.24 13.14 6.17
CA LEU A 75 4.32 11.73 6.52
C LEU A 75 3.23 10.91 5.82
N SER A 76 2.01 11.45 5.79
CA SER A 76 0.89 10.82 5.09
C SER A 76 1.10 10.84 3.57
N PHE A 77 1.60 11.93 2.99
CA PHE A 77 1.84 12.02 1.53
C PHE A 77 2.97 11.11 1.05
N ILE A 78 4.06 11.02 1.80
CA ILE A 78 5.17 10.12 1.46
C ILE A 78 4.71 8.66 1.59
N GLY A 79 3.98 8.32 2.67
CA GLY A 79 3.39 6.99 2.85
C GLY A 79 2.41 6.62 1.75
N ILE A 80 1.50 7.53 1.39
CA ILE A 80 0.55 7.34 0.30
C ILE A 80 1.26 7.23 -1.05
N GLY A 81 2.24 8.09 -1.34
CA GLY A 81 2.93 8.08 -2.63
C GLY A 81 3.75 6.80 -2.86
N SER A 82 4.44 6.33 -1.82
CA SER A 82 5.27 5.12 -1.87
C SER A 82 4.45 3.84 -2.04
N ILE A 83 3.28 3.72 -1.38
CA ILE A 83 2.38 2.58 -1.60
C ILE A 83 1.56 2.77 -2.89
N GLY A 84 1.16 4.01 -3.18
CA GLY A 84 0.33 4.37 -4.32
C GLY A 84 0.99 4.07 -5.66
N ILE A 85 2.30 4.28 -5.78
CA ILE A 85 3.01 3.89 -7.01
C ILE A 85 2.94 2.37 -7.24
N LEU A 86 3.08 1.55 -6.19
CA LEU A 86 2.89 0.10 -6.30
C LEU A 86 1.46 -0.21 -6.74
N PHE A 87 0.45 0.35 -6.07
CA PHE A 87 -0.95 0.08 -6.39
C PHE A 87 -1.40 0.56 -7.77
N LEU A 88 -0.81 1.64 -8.30
CA LEU A 88 -1.03 2.07 -9.67
C LEU A 88 -0.47 1.06 -10.67
N LEU A 89 0.70 0.49 -10.41
CA LEU A 89 1.27 -0.60 -11.22
C LEU A 89 0.43 -1.87 -11.13
N VAL A 90 -0.05 -2.21 -9.93
CA VAL A 90 -0.96 -3.36 -9.72
C VAL A 90 -2.27 -3.16 -10.49
N LEU A 91 -2.88 -1.98 -10.39
CA LEU A 91 -4.10 -1.67 -11.14
C LEU A 91 -3.85 -1.74 -12.65
N LEU A 92 -2.74 -1.18 -13.13
CA LEU A 92 -2.35 -1.25 -14.53
C LEU A 92 -2.21 -2.71 -14.99
N ALA A 93 -1.53 -3.55 -14.21
CA ALA A 93 -1.41 -4.98 -14.50
C ALA A 93 -2.78 -5.67 -14.54
N GLY A 94 -3.69 -5.33 -13.63
CA GLY A 94 -5.07 -5.83 -13.62
C GLY A 94 -5.85 -5.43 -14.87
N VAL A 95 -5.74 -4.17 -15.31
CA VAL A 95 -6.41 -3.68 -16.54
C VAL A 95 -5.84 -4.37 -17.78
N LEU A 96 -4.52 -4.45 -17.91
CA LEU A 96 -3.86 -5.07 -19.07
C LEU A 96 -4.16 -6.57 -19.18
N SER A 97 -4.33 -7.25 -18.05
CA SER A 97 -4.70 -8.68 -17.99
C SER A 97 -6.21 -8.93 -17.98
N MET A 98 -7.04 -7.88 -18.00
CA MET A 98 -8.49 -7.96 -17.81
C MET A 98 -8.89 -8.74 -16.54
N ASN A 99 -8.07 -8.65 -15.49
CA ASN A 99 -8.25 -9.38 -14.24
C ASN A 99 -9.01 -8.53 -13.22
N PHE A 100 -10.31 -8.78 -13.13
CA PHE A 100 -11.19 -8.07 -12.20
C PHE A 100 -10.81 -8.24 -10.73
N LYS A 101 -10.19 -9.35 -10.32
CA LYS A 101 -9.77 -9.54 -8.92
C LYS A 101 -8.66 -8.55 -8.55
N ILE A 102 -7.68 -8.37 -9.43
CA ILE A 102 -6.58 -7.42 -9.24
C ILE A 102 -7.12 -5.98 -9.25
N ILE A 103 -8.01 -5.66 -10.19
CA ILE A 103 -8.63 -4.32 -10.30
C ILE A 103 -9.44 -4.00 -9.04
N LEU A 104 -10.32 -4.90 -8.61
CA LEU A 104 -11.20 -4.68 -7.47
C LEU A 104 -10.46 -4.64 -6.14
N SER A 105 -9.38 -5.42 -5.98
CA SER A 105 -8.57 -5.42 -4.75
C SER A 105 -7.64 -4.20 -4.64
N SER A 106 -7.16 -3.66 -5.77
CA SER A 106 -6.27 -2.48 -5.78
C SER A 106 -7.04 -1.14 -5.71
N SER A 107 -8.27 -1.11 -6.21
CA SER A 107 -9.09 0.12 -6.24
C SER A 107 -9.37 0.76 -4.87
N PRO A 108 -9.70 0.00 -3.79
CA PRO A 108 -9.98 0.58 -2.48
C PRO A 108 -8.86 1.48 -1.96
N PHE A 109 -7.60 1.03 -2.06
CA PHE A 109 -6.45 1.82 -1.64
C PHE A 109 -6.35 3.14 -2.43
N LEU A 110 -6.50 3.08 -3.76
CA LEU A 110 -6.43 4.26 -4.63
C LEU A 110 -7.57 5.25 -4.35
N ILE A 111 -8.78 4.77 -4.10
CA ILE A 111 -9.93 5.61 -3.75
C ILE A 111 -9.71 6.30 -2.40
N ILE A 112 -9.32 5.54 -1.38
CA ILE A 112 -9.08 6.09 -0.04
C ILE A 112 -7.90 7.07 -0.05
N SER A 113 -6.85 6.79 -0.84
CA SER A 113 -5.70 7.69 -0.96
C SER A 113 -6.08 9.02 -1.58
N PHE A 114 -6.91 9.04 -2.62
CA PHE A 114 -7.46 10.26 -3.19
C PHE A 114 -8.21 11.10 -2.15
N PHE A 115 -9.11 10.47 -1.38
CA PHE A 115 -9.86 11.18 -0.34
C PHE A 115 -8.97 11.67 0.82
N CYS A 116 -7.97 10.88 1.23
CA CYS A 116 -7.01 11.28 2.26
C CYS A 116 -6.18 12.49 1.82
N ILE A 117 -5.67 12.49 0.59
CA ILE A 117 -4.94 13.63 0.01
C ILE A 117 -5.83 14.88 -0.01
N LYS A 118 -7.06 14.75 -0.51
CA LYS A 118 -8.02 15.86 -0.56
C LYS A 118 -8.32 16.43 0.83
N LEU A 119 -8.43 15.58 1.85
CA LEU A 119 -8.62 16.00 3.26
C LEU A 119 -7.43 16.85 3.75
N HIS A 120 -6.20 16.45 3.44
CA HIS A 120 -5.01 17.20 3.83
C HIS A 120 -4.85 18.53 3.08
N ILE A 121 -5.25 18.58 1.81
CA ILE A 121 -5.20 19.81 0.99
C ILE A 121 -6.26 20.82 1.44
N LYS A 122 -7.49 20.39 1.71
CA LYS A 122 -8.61 21.31 1.97
C LYS A 122 -8.60 22.01 3.34
N LYS A 123 -7.63 21.78 4.24
CA LYS A 123 -7.60 22.33 5.62
C LYS A 123 -9.03 22.44 6.25
N ILE A 124 -9.82 21.37 6.16
CA ILE A 124 -11.09 21.28 6.92
C ILE A 124 -10.76 21.06 8.39
#